data_AF-A0AAN6L6P9-F1
#
_entry.id   AF-A0AAN6L6P9-F1
#
_cell.length_a   1.000
_cell.length_b   1.000
_cell.length_c   1.000
_cell.angle_alpha   90.00
_cell.angle_beta   90.00
_cell.angle_gamma   90.00
#
_symmetry.space_group_name_H-M   'P 1'
#
loop_
_entity.id
_entity.type
_entity.pdbx_description
1 polymer ?
#
loop_
_entity_poly.entity_id
_entity_poly.type
_entity_poly.pdbx_seq_one_letter_code
_entity_poly.pdbx_strand_id
1 'polypeptide(L)'
;MASKSIIPPFLLPQGISKRTLHLLTARNGPFKPQQQPQQQLRQRSTTTRSSPSTNSKSNNGRVLEKPDRFRPPSHPSRRVMNARSEPRNYPGPALSAKEVEEKKTKRYPNMFPPEGTVMHKFLTSKGIHVWISMSVLLALATFTFSTNFKQTSPFAHLLPAWSDLLVHPIDTVSQVFAVMKMTADHETLQTAEKRKRKIDDVEKRRSYRVAHGLEKGAVVEGAEGGEEGGVVVEGEEGGRRKVKKWLGIW
;
A
#
# COMPACT_ATOMS: atom_id res chain seq x y z
N MET A 1 -31.34 -24.63 -56.95
CA MET A 1 -31.47 -25.08 -55.54
C MET A 1 -30.20 -24.67 -54.81
N ALA A 2 -30.18 -23.47 -54.20
CA ALA A 2 -28.98 -22.93 -53.54
C ALA A 2 -29.03 -23.21 -52.03
N SER A 3 -28.04 -23.94 -51.51
CA SER A 3 -27.90 -24.28 -50.09
C SER A 3 -27.44 -23.07 -49.28
N LYS A 4 -28.18 -22.70 -48.23
CA LYS A 4 -27.84 -21.63 -47.27
C LYS A 4 -26.57 -22.02 -46.50
N SER A 5 -25.50 -21.25 -46.65
CA SER A 5 -24.30 -21.35 -45.82
C SER A 5 -24.61 -20.90 -44.39
N ILE A 6 -24.56 -21.83 -43.43
CA ILE A 6 -24.67 -21.55 -42.00
C ILE A 6 -23.36 -20.90 -41.54
N ILE A 7 -23.41 -19.61 -41.20
CA ILE A 7 -22.25 -18.87 -40.71
C ILE A 7 -22.05 -19.24 -39.24
N PRO A 8 -20.87 -19.71 -38.82
CA PRO A 8 -20.66 -20.12 -37.44
C PRO A 8 -20.66 -18.92 -36.48
N PRO A 9 -21.21 -19.08 -35.26
CA PRO A 9 -21.61 -17.98 -34.36
C PRO A 9 -20.45 -17.18 -33.74
N PHE A 10 -19.20 -17.57 -33.96
CA PHE A 10 -18.02 -16.82 -33.50
C PHE A 10 -17.59 -15.71 -34.47
N LEU A 11 -18.13 -15.69 -35.70
CA LEU A 11 -17.91 -14.63 -36.69
C LEU A 11 -18.87 -13.44 -36.52
N LEU A 12 -19.90 -13.57 -35.67
CA LEU A 12 -20.75 -12.44 -35.31
C LEU A 12 -20.11 -11.68 -34.14
N PRO A 13 -20.05 -10.34 -34.18
CA PRO A 13 -19.58 -9.54 -33.05
C PRO A 13 -20.55 -9.73 -31.88
N GLN A 14 -20.18 -10.59 -30.94
CA GLN A 14 -20.92 -10.71 -29.68
C GLN A 14 -20.74 -9.40 -28.92
N GLY A 15 -21.81 -8.61 -28.87
CA GLY A 15 -21.85 -7.33 -28.16
C GLY A 15 -21.43 -7.51 -26.71
N ILE A 16 -20.62 -6.57 -26.23
CA ILE A 16 -20.09 -6.52 -24.87
C ILE A 16 -21.28 -6.59 -23.89
N SER A 17 -21.31 -7.62 -23.04
CA SER A 17 -22.39 -7.82 -22.06
C SER A 17 -22.54 -6.58 -21.17
N LYS A 18 -23.78 -6.18 -20.90
CA LYS A 18 -24.12 -5.02 -20.04
C LYS A 18 -23.47 -5.12 -18.65
N ARG A 19 -23.23 -6.34 -18.17
CA ARG A 19 -22.50 -6.59 -16.91
C ARG A 19 -21.03 -6.15 -16.98
N THR A 20 -20.38 -6.33 -18.11
CA THR A 20 -18.98 -5.92 -18.33
C THR A 20 -18.85 -4.40 -18.41
N LEU A 21 -19.85 -3.70 -18.98
CA LEU A 21 -19.88 -2.23 -18.97
C LEU A 21 -20.02 -1.68 -17.55
N HIS A 22 -20.88 -2.25 -16.69
CA HIS A 22 -21.00 -1.79 -15.30
C HIS A 22 -19.70 -1.93 -14.49
N LEU A 23 -18.88 -2.94 -14.77
CA LEU A 23 -17.59 -3.14 -14.08
C LEU A 23 -16.52 -2.13 -14.52
N LEU A 24 -16.58 -1.67 -15.77
CA LEU A 24 -15.65 -0.66 -16.31
C LEU A 24 -16.00 0.75 -15.83
N THR A 25 -17.29 1.06 -15.66
CA THR A 25 -17.74 2.37 -15.15
C THR A 25 -17.49 2.54 -13.64
N ALA A 26 -17.36 1.45 -12.89
CA ALA A 26 -17.09 1.49 -11.44
C ALA A 26 -15.64 1.87 -11.07
N ARG A 27 -14.73 2.02 -12.05
CA ARG A 27 -13.30 2.24 -11.80
C ARG A 27 -12.88 3.72 -11.76
N ASN A 28 -13.72 4.65 -12.21
CA ASN A 28 -13.38 6.08 -12.34
C ASN A 28 -14.28 7.02 -11.51
N GLY A 29 -14.64 6.60 -10.29
CA GLY A 29 -15.28 7.47 -9.30
C GLY A 29 -14.31 7.82 -8.16
N PRO A 30 -14.29 9.06 -7.64
CA PRO A 30 -13.52 9.37 -6.44
C PRO A 30 -14.03 8.51 -5.28
N PHE A 31 -13.11 7.78 -4.64
CA PHE A 31 -13.32 7.10 -3.37
C PHE A 31 -13.85 8.12 -2.34
N LYS A 32 -15.17 8.17 -2.16
CA LYS A 32 -15.77 8.65 -0.91
C LYS A 32 -15.70 7.46 0.07
N PRO A 33 -15.04 7.59 1.24
CA PRO A 33 -15.13 6.56 2.25
C PRO A 33 -16.57 6.52 2.75
N GLN A 34 -17.33 5.54 2.26
CA GLN A 34 -18.64 5.21 2.79
C GLN A 34 -18.42 4.59 4.17
N GLN A 35 -18.74 5.38 5.19
CA GLN A 35 -18.75 4.95 6.59
C GLN A 35 -19.64 3.71 6.71
N GLN A 36 -19.03 2.59 7.08
CA GLN A 36 -19.76 1.46 7.63
C GLN A 36 -20.41 1.92 8.95
N PRO A 37 -21.68 1.58 9.23
CA PRO A 37 -22.17 1.66 10.59
C PRO A 37 -21.46 0.57 11.39
N GLN A 38 -20.35 0.94 12.03
CA GLN A 38 -19.81 0.17 13.13
C GLN A 38 -20.89 0.11 14.20
N GLN A 39 -21.35 -1.11 14.50
CA GLN A 39 -22.07 -1.39 15.73
C GLN A 39 -21.12 -1.09 16.89
N GLN A 40 -21.15 0.16 17.34
CA GLN A 40 -20.48 0.57 18.56
C GLN A 40 -21.24 -0.10 19.71
N LEU A 41 -20.62 -1.13 20.29
CA LEU A 41 -20.90 -1.57 21.64
C LEU A 41 -20.74 -0.35 22.55
N ARG A 42 -21.88 0.26 22.83
CA ARG A 42 -22.06 1.42 23.71
C ARG A 42 -21.67 0.97 25.12
N GLN A 43 -20.39 1.12 25.44
CA GLN A 43 -19.93 1.05 26.82
C GLN A 43 -20.57 2.21 27.56
N ARG A 44 -21.56 1.87 28.39
CA ARG A 44 -22.29 2.80 29.23
C ARG A 44 -21.32 3.34 30.27
N SER A 45 -20.91 4.59 30.09
CA SER A 45 -20.31 5.43 31.13
C SER A 45 -21.33 5.61 32.25
N THR A 46 -21.23 4.82 33.32
CA THR A 46 -21.94 5.10 34.58
C THR A 46 -21.06 6.03 35.40
N THR A 47 -21.12 7.32 35.08
CA THR A 47 -20.88 8.36 36.09
C THR A 47 -22.04 8.35 37.05
N THR A 48 -21.93 7.56 38.12
CA THR A 48 -22.74 7.75 39.33
C THR A 48 -21.79 8.20 40.43
N ARG A 49 -21.60 9.53 40.50
CA ARG A 49 -21.30 10.21 41.75
C ARG A 49 -22.50 9.96 42.66
N SER A 50 -22.29 9.26 43.76
CA SER A 50 -23.20 9.29 44.90
C SER A 50 -22.37 9.39 46.17
N SER A 51 -22.19 10.63 46.61
CA SER A 51 -21.75 10.97 47.95
C SER A 51 -22.81 10.52 48.97
N PRO A 52 -22.43 10.15 50.21
CA PRO A 52 -23.41 9.87 51.24
C PRO A 52 -23.90 11.19 51.86
N SER A 53 -25.18 11.50 51.69
CA SER A 53 -25.86 12.51 52.51
C SER A 53 -26.67 11.83 53.60
N THR A 54 -26.38 12.24 54.81
CA THR A 54 -27.04 11.89 56.06
C THR A 54 -28.54 12.20 56.06
N ASN A 55 -29.31 11.29 56.67
CA ASN A 55 -30.52 11.54 57.46
C ASN A 55 -31.79 12.07 56.74
N SER A 56 -32.83 11.25 56.65
CA SER A 56 -34.15 11.53 57.28
C SER A 56 -35.20 10.46 56.92
N LYS A 57 -36.14 10.30 57.85
CA LYS A 57 -37.21 9.31 57.95
C LYS A 57 -38.27 9.46 56.85
N SER A 58 -38.83 8.35 56.34
CA SER A 58 -40.29 8.13 56.32
C SER A 58 -40.67 6.69 55.90
N ASN A 59 -41.74 6.23 56.53
CA ASN A 59 -42.45 4.95 56.36
C ASN A 59 -42.69 4.56 54.90
N ASN A 60 -42.41 3.30 54.54
CA ASN A 60 -43.24 2.45 53.67
C ASN A 60 -42.82 0.98 53.83
N GLY A 61 -43.75 0.14 54.32
CA GLY A 61 -43.75 -1.33 54.24
C GLY A 61 -42.53 -2.08 54.80
N ARG A 62 -42.66 -2.70 55.98
CA ARG A 62 -41.72 -3.73 56.47
C ARG A 62 -41.72 -4.93 55.51
N VAL A 63 -40.92 -4.85 54.45
CA VAL A 63 -40.55 -5.99 53.61
C VAL A 63 -39.08 -6.27 53.89
N LEU A 64 -38.81 -7.44 54.47
CA LEU A 64 -37.48 -7.90 54.78
C LEU A 64 -36.63 -7.86 53.50
N GLU A 65 -35.55 -7.09 53.49
CA GLU A 65 -34.61 -7.09 52.36
C GLU A 65 -34.15 -8.53 52.13
N LYS A 66 -34.35 -9.06 50.92
CA LYS A 66 -33.86 -10.40 50.59
C LYS A 66 -32.34 -10.38 50.79
N PRO A 67 -31.76 -11.32 51.56
CA PRO A 67 -30.32 -11.33 51.81
C PRO A 67 -29.58 -11.41 50.47
N ASP A 68 -28.46 -10.70 50.39
CA ASP A 68 -27.63 -10.65 49.18
C ASP A 68 -27.33 -12.08 48.73
N ARG A 69 -27.73 -12.41 47.49
CA ARG A 69 -27.54 -13.76 46.96
C ARG A 69 -26.05 -14.02 46.91
N PHE A 70 -25.60 -15.09 47.57
CA PHE A 70 -24.22 -15.55 47.60
C PHE A 70 -23.57 -15.43 46.22
N ARG A 71 -22.69 -14.44 46.07
CA ARG A 71 -21.84 -14.29 44.90
C ARG A 71 -20.52 -14.96 45.29
N PRO A 72 -20.26 -16.21 44.85
CA PRO A 72 -18.97 -16.79 45.09
C PRO A 72 -17.91 -15.82 44.54
N PRO A 73 -16.74 -15.69 45.21
CA PRO A 73 -15.69 -14.80 44.75
C PRO A 73 -15.46 -15.06 43.26
N SER A 74 -15.75 -14.05 42.43
CA SER A 74 -15.43 -14.13 41.01
C SER A 74 -13.94 -14.38 40.93
N HIS A 75 -13.56 -15.46 40.25
CA HIS A 75 -12.15 -15.79 40.04
C HIS A 75 -11.35 -14.53 39.71
N PRO A 76 -10.19 -14.30 40.33
CA PRO A 76 -9.43 -13.08 40.12
C PRO A 76 -9.19 -12.92 38.62
N SER A 77 -9.67 -11.81 38.07
CA SER A 77 -9.50 -11.45 36.66
C SER A 77 -8.01 -11.60 36.33
N ARG A 78 -7.71 -12.63 35.55
CA ARG A 78 -6.42 -12.96 34.92
C ARG A 78 -5.22 -12.38 35.68
N ARG A 79 -4.55 -13.19 36.50
CA ARG A 79 -3.26 -12.84 37.14
C ARG A 79 -2.40 -12.05 36.16
N VAL A 80 -2.26 -10.76 36.42
CA VAL A 80 -1.32 -9.89 35.70
C VAL A 80 0.06 -10.32 36.18
N MET A 81 0.55 -11.40 35.58
CA MET A 81 1.91 -11.88 35.79
C MET A 81 2.85 -10.76 35.41
N ASN A 82 3.68 -10.34 36.38
CA ASN A 82 4.70 -9.34 36.16
C ASN A 82 5.58 -9.80 34.99
N ALA A 83 5.85 -8.93 34.01
CA ALA A 83 6.70 -9.27 32.87
C ALA A 83 8.14 -9.69 33.25
N ARG A 84 8.52 -9.48 34.52
CA ARG A 84 9.79 -9.89 35.14
C ARG A 84 9.71 -11.17 35.98
N SER A 85 8.52 -11.70 36.26
CA SER A 85 8.41 -12.97 36.99
C SER A 85 8.37 -14.11 36.00
N GLU A 86 9.34 -15.03 36.12
CA GLU A 86 9.29 -16.28 35.36
C GLU A 86 7.94 -16.98 35.62
N PRO A 87 7.33 -17.58 34.57
CA PRO A 87 6.09 -18.29 34.71
C PRO A 87 6.28 -19.38 35.76
N ARG A 88 5.56 -19.25 36.88
CA ARG A 88 5.61 -20.21 37.98
C ARG A 88 5.04 -21.52 37.45
N ASN A 89 5.95 -22.41 37.02
CA ASN A 89 5.60 -23.76 36.62
C ASN A 89 4.81 -24.40 37.77
N TYR A 90 3.83 -25.20 37.37
CA TYR A 90 2.99 -26.07 38.18
C TYR A 90 3.68 -26.53 39.47
N PRO A 91 2.97 -26.66 40.63
CA PRO A 91 3.56 -26.96 41.93
C PRO A 91 4.54 -28.13 41.86
N GLY A 92 5.82 -27.79 41.75
CA GLY A 92 6.90 -28.70 41.44
C GLY A 92 8.22 -27.98 41.68
N PRO A 93 9.29 -28.73 42.01
CA PRO A 93 10.61 -28.15 42.19
C PRO A 93 11.07 -27.36 40.98
N ALA A 94 11.85 -26.29 41.21
CA ALA A 94 12.52 -25.58 40.13
C ALA A 94 13.46 -26.55 39.40
N LEU A 95 13.42 -26.51 38.07
CA LEU A 95 14.26 -27.36 37.23
C LEU A 95 15.74 -27.08 37.50
N SER A 96 16.52 -28.15 37.70
CA SER A 96 17.97 -28.00 37.82
C SER A 96 18.56 -27.51 36.50
N ALA A 97 19.68 -26.77 36.54
CA ALA A 97 20.33 -26.26 35.32
C ALA A 97 20.65 -27.39 34.32
N LYS A 98 21.01 -28.57 34.83
CA LYS A 98 21.26 -29.79 34.05
C LYS A 98 20.00 -30.28 33.34
N GLU A 99 18.87 -30.33 34.03
CA GLU A 99 17.58 -30.71 33.42
C GLU A 99 17.12 -29.71 32.36
N VAL A 100 17.45 -28.42 32.51
CA VAL A 100 17.16 -27.40 31.48
C VAL A 100 17.99 -27.63 30.23
N GLU A 101 19.26 -28.01 30.37
CA GLU A 101 20.13 -28.37 29.25
C GLU A 101 19.67 -29.65 28.55
N GLU A 102 19.33 -30.69 29.32
CA GLU A 102 18.78 -31.94 28.78
C GLU A 102 17.46 -31.72 28.05
N LYS A 103 16.59 -30.82 28.54
CA LYS A 103 15.34 -30.47 27.84
C LYS A 103 15.56 -29.82 26.48
N LYS A 104 16.65 -29.07 26.29
CA LYS A 104 17.00 -28.44 25.01
C LYS A 104 17.48 -29.49 23.99
N THR A 105 18.21 -30.50 24.46
CA THR A 105 18.82 -31.53 23.60
C THR A 105 17.94 -32.78 23.44
N LYS A 106 16.93 -32.99 24.28
CA LYS A 106 16.01 -34.13 24.18
C LYS A 106 15.20 -34.08 22.89
N ARG A 107 15.44 -35.05 22.01
CA ARG A 107 14.73 -35.21 20.72
C ARG A 107 13.80 -36.42 20.76
N TYR A 108 12.63 -36.27 20.16
CA TYR A 108 11.65 -37.32 19.95
C TYR A 108 11.61 -37.69 18.45
N PRO A 109 11.08 -38.87 18.08
CA PRO A 109 10.91 -39.24 16.68
C PRO A 109 10.13 -38.16 15.90
N ASN A 110 10.53 -37.86 14.66
CA ASN A 110 9.95 -36.82 13.79
C ASN A 110 10.11 -35.35 14.25
N MET A 111 10.95 -35.07 15.24
CA MET A 111 11.33 -33.69 15.55
C MET A 111 12.39 -33.16 14.59
N PHE A 112 12.65 -31.84 14.66
CA PHE A 112 13.73 -31.19 13.92
C PHE A 112 15.06 -31.95 14.05
N PRO A 113 15.89 -31.96 12.99
CA PRO A 113 17.21 -32.58 13.03
C PRO A 113 18.09 -31.94 14.12
N PRO A 114 19.09 -32.69 14.64
CA PRO A 114 19.93 -32.24 15.73
C PRO A 114 20.71 -30.98 15.35
N GLU A 115 20.96 -30.17 16.38
CA GLU A 115 21.71 -28.92 16.27
C GLU A 115 23.14 -29.22 15.78
N GLY A 116 23.63 -28.44 14.82
CA GLY A 116 24.92 -28.68 14.16
C GLY A 116 24.82 -29.39 12.81
N THR A 117 23.71 -30.07 12.50
CA THR A 117 23.49 -30.59 11.13
C THR A 117 23.22 -29.47 10.13
N VAL A 118 23.60 -29.69 8.86
CA VAL A 118 23.33 -28.73 7.78
C VAL A 118 21.83 -28.50 7.60
N MET A 119 21.03 -29.56 7.73
CA MET A 119 19.57 -29.49 7.63
C MET A 119 18.98 -28.58 8.73
N HIS A 120 19.46 -28.70 9.97
CA HIS A 120 19.05 -27.81 11.05
C HIS A 120 19.42 -26.35 10.74
N LYS A 121 20.64 -26.11 10.25
CA LYS A 121 21.09 -24.77 9.87
C LYS A 121 20.24 -24.20 8.73
N PHE A 122 19.91 -24.98 7.71
CA PHE A 122 19.08 -24.54 6.59
C PHE A 122 17.68 -24.15 7.05
N LEU A 123 16.97 -25.01 7.81
CA LEU A 123 15.59 -24.74 8.22
C LEU A 123 15.48 -23.59 9.22
N THR A 124 16.45 -23.41 10.11
CA THR A 124 16.34 -22.42 11.21
C THR A 124 16.96 -21.06 10.85
N SER A 125 17.82 -20.98 9.84
CA SER A 125 18.51 -19.74 9.48
C SER A 125 17.64 -18.78 8.67
N LYS A 126 17.27 -17.65 9.27
CA LYS A 126 16.53 -16.58 8.58
C LYS A 126 17.34 -15.97 7.42
N GLY A 127 18.66 -15.89 7.57
CA GLY A 127 19.55 -15.32 6.55
C GLY A 127 19.50 -16.08 5.22
N ILE A 128 19.54 -17.41 5.26
CA ILE A 128 19.47 -18.22 4.02
C ILE A 128 18.10 -18.10 3.35
N HIS A 129 17.00 -18.08 4.11
CA HIS A 129 15.66 -17.87 3.54
C HIS A 129 15.51 -16.50 2.90
N VAL A 130 16.01 -15.44 3.55
CA VAL A 130 16.02 -14.08 2.98
C VAL A 130 16.90 -14.04 1.74
N TRP A 131 18.08 -14.66 1.76
CA TRP A 131 18.98 -14.69 0.60
C TRP A 131 18.34 -15.40 -0.60
N ILE A 132 17.77 -16.59 -0.39
CA ILE A 132 17.13 -17.37 -1.45
C ILE A 132 15.92 -16.62 -1.99
N SER A 133 15.00 -16.18 -1.12
CA SER A 133 13.82 -15.43 -1.57
C SER A 133 14.22 -14.14 -2.30
N MET A 134 15.18 -13.38 -1.77
CA MET A 134 15.68 -12.17 -2.42
C MET A 134 16.32 -12.48 -3.79
N SER A 135 17.12 -13.54 -3.91
CA SER A 135 17.74 -13.92 -5.18
C SER A 135 16.70 -14.33 -6.23
N VAL A 136 15.66 -15.05 -5.84
CA VAL A 136 14.56 -15.47 -6.74
C VAL A 136 13.77 -14.24 -7.18
N LEU A 137 13.44 -13.34 -6.24
CA LEU A 137 12.76 -12.09 -6.56
C LEU A 137 13.59 -11.22 -7.50
N LEU A 138 14.90 -11.09 -7.27
CA LEU A 138 15.80 -10.30 -8.10
C LEU A 138 15.95 -10.91 -9.52
N ALA A 139 16.06 -12.23 -9.62
CA ALA A 139 16.11 -12.93 -10.90
C ALA A 139 14.81 -12.75 -11.70
N LEU A 140 13.63 -12.90 -11.06
CA LEU A 140 12.34 -12.63 -11.72
C LEU A 140 12.20 -11.16 -12.12
N ALA A 141 12.62 -10.23 -11.27
CA ALA A 141 12.55 -8.80 -11.55
C ALA A 141 13.43 -8.42 -12.76
N THR A 142 14.67 -8.91 -12.81
CA THR A 142 15.58 -8.65 -13.94
C THR A 142 15.11 -9.33 -15.22
N PHE A 143 14.58 -10.56 -15.15
CA PHE A 143 14.02 -11.26 -16.30
C PHE A 143 12.77 -10.55 -16.86
N THR A 144 11.82 -10.19 -16.00
CA THR A 144 10.60 -9.45 -16.40
C THR A 144 10.94 -8.05 -16.92
N PHE A 145 11.90 -7.36 -16.30
CA PHE A 145 12.43 -6.09 -16.80
C PHE A 145 13.06 -6.24 -18.20
N SER A 146 13.95 -7.21 -18.40
CA SER A 146 14.63 -7.43 -19.68
C SER A 146 13.63 -7.77 -20.80
N THR A 147 12.67 -8.65 -20.51
CA THR A 147 11.62 -9.02 -21.47
C THR A 147 10.70 -7.85 -21.80
N ASN A 148 10.29 -7.05 -20.82
CA ASN A 148 9.50 -5.85 -21.06
C ASN A 148 10.28 -4.82 -21.89
N PHE A 149 11.54 -4.56 -21.53
CA PHE A 149 12.41 -3.63 -22.23
C PHE A 149 12.60 -4.02 -23.70
N LYS A 150 12.76 -5.32 -23.99
CA LYS A 150 12.84 -5.83 -25.37
C LYS A 150 11.55 -5.61 -26.18
N GLN A 151 10.39 -5.53 -25.53
CA GLN A 151 9.10 -5.31 -26.19
C GLN A 151 8.77 -3.83 -26.38
N THR A 152 9.16 -2.97 -25.44
CA THR A 152 8.77 -1.56 -25.40
C THR A 152 9.82 -0.62 -25.97
N SER A 153 11.11 -0.98 -25.88
CA SER A 153 12.18 -0.09 -26.33
C SER A 153 12.45 -0.21 -27.83
N PRO A 154 12.64 0.92 -28.55
CA PRO A 154 13.00 0.89 -29.97
C PRO A 154 14.45 0.41 -30.21
N PHE A 155 15.26 0.35 -29.15
CA PHE A 155 16.68 0.03 -29.19
C PHE A 155 17.00 -1.39 -28.72
N ALA A 156 15.99 -2.25 -28.63
CA ALA A 156 16.13 -3.63 -28.18
C ALA A 156 17.14 -4.46 -28.99
N HIS A 157 17.35 -4.11 -30.26
CA HIS A 157 18.28 -4.78 -31.16
C HIS A 157 19.76 -4.51 -30.83
N LEU A 158 20.06 -3.45 -30.07
CA LEU A 158 21.42 -3.09 -29.66
C LEU A 158 21.85 -3.79 -28.37
N LEU A 159 20.98 -4.61 -27.77
CA LEU A 159 21.31 -5.36 -26.58
C LEU A 159 22.25 -6.53 -26.91
N PRO A 160 23.32 -6.72 -26.12
CA PRO A 160 24.21 -7.86 -26.29
C PRO A 160 23.47 -9.18 -26.05
N ALA A 161 23.93 -10.24 -26.70
CA ALA A 161 23.42 -11.59 -26.48
C ALA A 161 23.80 -12.08 -25.06
N TRP A 162 22.97 -12.94 -24.48
CA TRP A 162 23.24 -13.51 -23.15
C TRP A 162 24.55 -14.32 -23.10
N SER A 163 25.01 -14.85 -24.24
CA SER A 163 26.30 -15.52 -24.36
C SER A 163 27.50 -14.60 -24.16
N ASP A 164 27.36 -13.33 -24.52
CA ASP A 164 28.45 -12.34 -24.47
C ASP A 164 28.79 -11.94 -23.03
N LEU A 165 27.82 -12.07 -22.13
CA LEU A 165 27.99 -11.86 -20.69
C LEU A 165 29.05 -12.79 -20.09
N LEU A 166 29.22 -14.00 -20.64
CA LEU A 166 30.21 -14.97 -20.14
C LEU A 166 31.63 -14.67 -20.61
N VAL A 167 31.80 -14.00 -21.76
CA VAL A 167 33.12 -13.71 -22.35
C VAL A 167 33.60 -12.32 -21.95
N HIS A 168 32.71 -11.32 -22.04
CA HIS A 168 33.00 -9.91 -21.77
C HIS A 168 31.95 -9.30 -20.82
N PRO A 169 32.00 -9.64 -19.52
CA PRO A 169 30.95 -9.25 -18.56
C PRO A 169 30.88 -7.74 -18.35
N ILE A 170 32.02 -7.05 -18.32
CA ILE A 170 32.08 -5.61 -18.05
C ILE A 170 31.56 -4.82 -19.26
N ASP A 171 32.01 -5.19 -20.46
CA ASP A 171 31.60 -4.52 -21.69
C ASP A 171 30.10 -4.71 -21.95
N THR A 172 29.59 -5.93 -21.75
CA THR A 172 28.16 -6.26 -21.84
C THR A 172 27.32 -5.35 -20.93
N VAL A 173 27.72 -5.22 -19.65
CA VAL A 173 26.99 -4.39 -18.69
C VAL A 173 27.03 -2.92 -19.11
N SER A 174 28.19 -2.41 -19.52
CA SER A 174 28.33 -1.03 -19.99
C SER A 174 27.47 -0.72 -21.22
N GLN A 175 27.36 -1.67 -22.15
CA GLN A 175 26.54 -1.57 -23.35
C GLN A 175 25.05 -1.55 -22.99
N VAL A 176 24.60 -2.40 -22.06
CA VAL A 176 23.22 -2.36 -21.55
C VAL A 176 22.90 -1.00 -20.92
N PHE A 177 23.81 -0.43 -20.11
CA PHE A 177 23.64 0.92 -19.56
C PHE A 177 23.58 2.00 -20.64
N ALA A 178 24.43 1.91 -21.67
CA ALA A 178 24.39 2.85 -22.80
C ALA A 178 23.04 2.80 -23.55
N VAL A 179 22.52 1.59 -23.80
CA VAL A 179 21.20 1.40 -24.45
C VAL A 179 20.07 1.91 -23.55
N MET A 180 20.12 1.66 -22.24
CA MET A 180 19.14 2.21 -21.29
C MET A 180 19.16 3.75 -21.28
N LYS A 181 20.34 4.37 -21.31
CA LYS A 181 20.48 5.82 -21.42
C LYS A 181 19.86 6.33 -22.72
N MET A 182 20.13 5.70 -23.85
CA MET A 182 19.56 6.12 -25.14
C MET A 182 18.02 6.01 -25.16
N THR A 183 17.45 4.96 -24.55
CA THR A 183 15.99 4.85 -24.38
C THR A 183 15.45 6.01 -23.54
N ALA A 184 16.10 6.34 -22.42
CA ALA A 184 15.71 7.47 -21.59
C ALA A 184 15.81 8.80 -22.36
N ASP A 185 16.90 9.03 -23.09
CA ASP A 185 17.09 10.22 -23.92
C ASP A 185 15.97 10.32 -24.98
N HIS A 186 15.61 9.22 -25.62
CA HIS A 186 14.51 9.19 -26.59
C HIS A 186 13.14 9.53 -25.96
N GLU A 187 12.83 8.98 -24.79
CA GLU A 187 11.60 9.30 -24.06
C GLU A 187 11.54 10.77 -23.63
N THR A 188 12.68 11.34 -23.22
CA THR A 188 12.76 12.77 -22.87
C THR A 188 12.53 13.66 -24.09
N LEU A 189 13.12 13.33 -25.24
CA LEU A 189 12.92 14.05 -26.50
C LEU A 189 11.45 13.98 -26.94
N GLN A 190 10.85 12.80 -26.96
CA GLN A 190 9.42 12.66 -27.29
C GLN A 190 8.53 13.46 -26.33
N THR A 191 8.87 13.48 -25.05
CA THR A 191 8.11 14.23 -24.04
C THR A 191 8.27 15.74 -24.23
N ALA A 192 9.49 16.20 -24.54
CA ALA A 192 9.77 17.60 -24.84
C ALA A 192 9.01 18.06 -26.09
N GLU A 193 8.98 17.25 -27.16
CA GLU A 193 8.18 17.53 -28.35
C GLU A 193 6.69 17.61 -28.05
N LYS A 194 6.15 16.66 -27.28
CA LYS A 194 4.74 16.67 -26.86
C LYS A 194 4.41 17.93 -26.05
N ARG A 195 5.32 18.39 -25.19
CA ARG A 195 5.15 19.63 -24.43
C ARG A 195 5.21 20.86 -25.34
N LYS A 196 6.17 20.91 -26.26
CA LYS A 196 6.30 21.99 -27.25
C LYS A 196 5.01 22.13 -28.07
N ARG A 197 4.48 21.03 -28.62
CA ARG A 197 3.21 21.03 -29.38
C ARG A 197 2.04 21.61 -28.58
N LYS A 198 1.97 21.34 -27.27
CA LYS A 198 0.92 21.90 -26.40
C LYS A 198 1.10 23.40 -26.18
N ILE A 199 2.33 23.86 -25.99
CA ILE A 199 2.64 25.28 -25.83
C ILE A 199 2.31 26.03 -27.12
N ASP A 200 2.74 25.51 -28.28
CA ASP A 200 2.47 26.09 -29.59
C ASP A 200 0.96 26.23 -29.85
N ASP A 201 0.15 25.24 -29.43
CA ASP A 201 -1.32 25.28 -29.54
C ASP A 201 -1.93 26.35 -28.61
N VAL A 202 -1.45 26.47 -27.38
CA VAL A 202 -1.87 27.54 -26.45
C VAL A 202 -1.51 28.92 -26.98
N GLU A 203 -0.31 29.07 -27.54
CA GLU A 203 0.16 30.33 -28.11
C GLU A 203 -0.65 30.73 -29.35
N LYS A 204 -0.96 29.78 -30.25
CA LYS A 204 -1.86 30.03 -31.38
C LYS A 204 -3.25 30.49 -30.93
N ARG A 205 -3.79 29.87 -29.88
CA ARG A 205 -5.08 30.30 -29.30
C ARG A 205 -4.97 31.69 -28.70
N ARG A 206 -3.84 32.02 -28.05
CA ARG A 206 -3.58 33.34 -27.50
C ARG A 206 -3.49 34.39 -28.60
N SER A 207 -2.68 34.16 -29.63
CA SER A 207 -2.55 35.09 -30.75
C SER A 207 -3.87 35.30 -31.49
N TYR A 208 -4.69 34.24 -31.65
CA TYR A 208 -6.03 34.36 -32.21
C TYR A 208 -6.94 35.29 -31.38
N ARG A 209 -6.94 35.15 -30.04
CA ARG A 209 -7.72 36.02 -29.14
C ARG A 209 -7.27 37.48 -29.22
N VAL A 210 -5.96 37.71 -29.24
CA VAL A 210 -5.38 39.07 -29.37
C VAL A 210 -5.79 39.69 -30.70
N ALA A 211 -5.66 38.96 -31.82
CA ALA A 211 -5.99 39.45 -33.16
C ALA A 211 -7.49 39.77 -33.33
N HIS A 212 -8.37 39.00 -32.68
CA HIS A 212 -9.82 39.23 -32.71
C HIS A 212 -10.28 40.22 -31.63
N GLY A 213 -9.36 40.90 -30.93
CA GLY A 213 -9.68 41.92 -29.94
C GLY A 213 -10.35 41.39 -28.67
N LEU A 214 -10.42 40.06 -28.48
CA LEU A 214 -10.98 39.41 -27.29
C LEU A 214 -10.08 39.58 -26.04
N GLU A 215 -8.85 40.09 -26.21
CA GLU A 215 -7.96 40.48 -25.10
C GLU A 215 -8.07 41.98 -24.70
N LYS A 216 -8.86 42.81 -25.42
CA LYS A 216 -9.20 44.18 -24.99
C LYS A 216 -10.28 44.13 -23.91
N GLY A 217 -9.87 43.74 -22.71
CA GLY A 217 -10.72 43.77 -21.51
C GLY A 217 -9.96 43.50 -20.21
N ALA A 218 -8.66 43.21 -20.26
CA ALA A 218 -7.86 42.89 -19.08
C ALA A 218 -6.51 43.62 -19.00
N VAL A 219 -6.16 44.49 -19.95
CA VAL A 219 -4.82 45.12 -20.04
C VAL A 219 -4.89 46.64 -20.23
N VAL A 220 -5.68 47.34 -19.41
CA VAL A 220 -5.52 48.80 -19.21
C VAL A 220 -5.29 49.17 -17.74
N GLU A 221 -5.32 48.24 -16.79
CA GLU A 221 -5.10 48.55 -15.35
C GLU A 221 -3.85 47.92 -14.70
N GLY A 222 -2.91 47.36 -15.46
CA GLY A 222 -1.81 46.57 -14.88
C GLY A 222 -0.39 46.93 -15.31
N ALA A 223 -0.18 48.11 -15.92
CA ALA A 223 1.12 48.49 -16.47
C ALA A 223 1.65 49.80 -15.87
N GLU A 224 1.77 49.86 -14.55
CA GLU A 224 2.73 50.75 -13.88
C GLU A 224 3.05 50.17 -12.49
N GLY A 225 4.29 49.73 -12.28
CA GLY A 225 4.76 49.18 -11.01
C GLY A 225 5.68 47.98 -11.19
N GLY A 226 6.98 48.21 -11.08
CA GLY A 226 8.00 47.16 -11.09
C GLY A 226 8.02 46.33 -9.81
N GLU A 227 8.58 45.13 -9.98
CA GLU A 227 9.14 44.21 -8.99
C GLU A 227 8.19 43.44 -8.03
N GLU A 228 8.37 42.12 -8.09
CA GLU A 228 7.97 41.06 -7.16
C GLU A 228 6.47 40.84 -6.88
N GLY A 229 5.96 39.68 -7.31
CA GLY A 229 4.75 39.09 -6.73
C GLY A 229 3.76 38.57 -7.76
N GLY A 230 3.52 37.26 -7.73
CA GLY A 230 2.53 36.61 -8.58
C GLY A 230 1.11 37.12 -8.35
N VAL A 231 0.38 37.32 -9.45
CA VAL A 231 -1.05 37.65 -9.41
C VAL A 231 -1.88 36.39 -9.61
N VAL A 232 -2.61 36.09 -8.54
CA VAL A 232 -3.70 35.14 -8.42
C VAL A 232 -4.90 35.65 -9.21
N VAL A 233 -5.44 34.83 -10.11
CA VAL A 233 -6.80 35.00 -10.63
C VAL A 233 -7.69 34.06 -9.82
N GLU A 234 -8.51 34.64 -8.94
CA GLU A 234 -9.55 33.92 -8.23
C GLU A 234 -10.80 33.80 -9.11
N GLY A 235 -11.11 32.57 -9.49
CA GLY A 235 -12.42 32.08 -9.88
C GLY A 235 -12.61 30.74 -9.17
N GLU A 236 -13.74 30.60 -8.49
CA GLU A 236 -14.02 29.73 -7.34
C GLU A 236 -13.65 28.24 -7.39
N GLU A 237 -13.30 27.77 -6.18
CA GLU A 237 -13.30 26.40 -5.64
C GLU A 237 -12.42 25.34 -6.29
N GLY A 238 -11.13 25.45 -5.96
CA GLY A 238 -10.22 24.32 -5.96
C GLY A 238 -9.06 24.58 -5.00
N GLY A 239 -9.36 24.68 -3.69
CA GLY A 239 -8.38 24.94 -2.64
C GLY A 239 -7.12 24.09 -2.83
N ARG A 240 -6.02 24.75 -3.22
CA ARG A 240 -4.70 24.14 -3.37
C ARG A 240 -4.28 23.57 -2.01
N ARG A 241 -4.53 22.28 -1.81
CA ARG A 241 -4.07 21.57 -0.61
C ARG A 241 -2.56 21.65 -0.61
N LYS A 242 -2.01 22.38 0.35
CA LYS A 242 -0.56 22.43 0.60
C LYS A 242 -0.09 20.99 0.80
N VAL A 243 0.62 20.45 -0.19
CA VAL A 243 1.16 19.10 -0.12
C VAL A 243 2.16 19.08 1.03
N LYS A 244 1.85 18.35 2.11
CA LYS A 244 2.79 18.16 3.21
C LYS A 244 3.97 17.38 2.67
N LYS A 245 5.12 18.04 2.64
CA LYS A 245 6.43 17.45 2.31
C LYS A 245 6.74 16.39 3.36
N TRP A 246 6.50 15.13 3.03
CA TRP A 246 7.07 14.00 3.74
C TRP A 246 8.14 13.42 2.82
N LEU A 247 9.40 13.44 3.27
CA LEU A 247 10.55 12.80 2.61
C LEU A 247 11.13 13.50 1.37
N GLY A 248 11.24 14.84 1.38
CA GLY A 248 12.34 15.55 0.69
C GLY A 248 12.57 15.28 -0.81
N ILE A 249 11.55 14.92 -1.58
CA ILE A 249 11.68 14.70 -3.04
C ILE A 249 10.68 15.63 -3.74
N TRP A 250 11.17 16.32 -4.77
CA TRP A 250 10.45 17.34 -5.55
C TRP A 250 9.46 16.71 -6.53
#